data_AF-A0A351UV50-F1
#
_entry.id   AF-A0A351UV50-F1
#
_cell.length_a   1.000
_cell.length_b   1.000
_cell.length_c   1.000
_cell.angle_alpha   90.00
_cell.angle_beta   90.00
_cell.angle_gamma   90.00
#
_symmetry.space_group_name_H-M   'P 1'
#
loop_
_entity.id
_entity.type
_entity.pdbx_description
1 polymer ?
#
loop_
_entity_poly.entity_id
_entity_poly.type
_entity_poly.pdbx_seq_one_letter_code
_entity_poly.pdbx_strand_id
1 'polypeptide(L)'
;MTGAGRKSSQKGGGNIYNTISVTYVKKALGDYKGRLADIHERIQELYRLGNDSEGMIASLTFRKEPEEKQRDLSSLLLRHRAMMAEQEQEIRMEMWRLAEEEETLRRIWVCYRALNELHFKIIRRLYVEKELYASVERECGMSHGKFEKERSAAMKRIVELYHSDLDNLEILAGPDLK
;
A
#
# COMPACT_ATOMS: atom_id res chain seq x y z
N MET A 1 -27.27 37.40 16.32
CA MET A 1 -27.79 36.02 16.29
C MET A 1 -27.63 35.50 14.87
N THR A 2 -26.42 35.43 14.30
CA THR A 2 -25.41 34.34 14.38
C THR A 2 -25.98 32.94 14.16
N GLY A 3 -25.76 32.42 12.96
CA GLY A 3 -26.01 31.04 12.56
C GLY A 3 -25.21 30.69 11.30
N ALA A 4 -23.87 30.78 11.39
CA ALA A 4 -22.95 30.39 10.33
C ALA A 4 -22.76 28.87 10.36
N GLY A 5 -23.36 28.16 9.39
CA GLY A 5 -23.11 26.75 9.15
C GLY A 5 -21.70 26.51 8.63
N ARG A 6 -20.81 25.99 9.49
CA ARG A 6 -19.48 25.51 9.10
C ARG A 6 -19.64 24.23 8.29
N LYS A 7 -19.41 24.30 6.97
CA LYS A 7 -19.08 23.12 6.16
C LYS A 7 -17.65 22.72 6.48
N SER A 8 -17.48 21.63 7.22
CA SER A 8 -16.20 20.94 7.39
C SER A 8 -15.85 20.20 6.09
N SER A 9 -15.12 20.87 5.19
CA SER A 9 -14.38 20.17 4.13
C SER A 9 -13.12 19.59 4.75
N GLN A 10 -13.19 18.32 5.14
CA GLN A 10 -12.03 17.50 5.39
C GLN A 10 -11.35 17.26 4.04
N LYS A 11 -10.40 18.13 3.69
CA LYS A 11 -9.52 17.92 2.53
C LYS A 11 -8.63 16.73 2.85
N GLY A 12 -8.91 15.60 2.21
CA GLY A 12 -8.04 14.43 2.21
C GLY A 12 -6.63 14.83 1.82
N GLY A 13 -5.65 14.34 2.58
CA GLY A 13 -4.24 14.56 2.34
C GLY A 13 -3.90 14.21 0.89
N GLY A 14 -3.27 15.16 0.20
CA GLY A 14 -2.82 14.96 -1.18
C GLY A 14 -1.83 13.80 -1.21
N ASN A 15 -2.22 12.72 -1.89
CA ASN A 15 -1.37 11.57 -2.15
C ASN A 15 -0.25 11.98 -3.11
N ILE A 16 1.01 11.88 -2.64
CA ILE A 16 2.20 12.45 -3.29
C ILE A 16 2.79 11.48 -4.36
N TYR A 17 2.11 10.37 -4.68
CA TYR A 17 2.53 9.42 -5.71
C TYR A 17 1.42 9.18 -6.76
N ASN A 18 0.94 10.25 -7.42
CA ASN A 18 -0.29 10.15 -8.19
C ASN A 18 -0.13 9.84 -9.69
N THR A 19 0.76 8.92 -10.06
CA THR A 19 0.69 8.27 -11.40
C THR A 19 1.28 6.86 -11.35
N ILE A 20 0.44 5.83 -11.40
CA ILE A 20 0.92 4.45 -11.51
C ILE A 20 1.29 4.13 -12.95
N SER A 21 2.44 3.51 -13.16
CA SER A 21 2.87 3.11 -14.51
C SER A 21 2.33 1.71 -14.86
N VAL A 22 2.16 1.44 -16.16
CA VAL A 22 1.84 0.10 -16.66
C VAL A 22 2.87 -0.94 -16.19
N THR A 23 4.15 -0.55 -16.11
CA THR A 23 5.22 -1.41 -15.60
C THR A 23 5.00 -1.77 -14.13
N TYR A 24 4.57 -0.80 -13.31
CA TYR A 24 4.24 -1.06 -11.91
C TYR A 24 3.03 -1.99 -11.78
N VAL A 25 1.96 -1.77 -12.56
CA VAL A 25 0.80 -2.67 -12.60
C VAL A 25 1.21 -4.11 -12.93
N LYS A 26 2.06 -4.31 -13.95
CA LYS A 26 2.57 -5.65 -14.31
C LYS A 26 3.32 -6.32 -13.15
N LYS A 27 4.15 -5.57 -12.43
CA LYS A 27 4.88 -6.06 -11.26
C LYS A 27 3.92 -6.40 -10.12
N ALA A 28 2.98 -5.51 -9.81
CA ALA A 28 1.96 -5.69 -8.78
C ALA A 28 1.09 -6.93 -9.02
N LEU A 29 0.61 -7.13 -10.25
CA LEU A 29 -0.18 -8.33 -10.60
C LEU A 29 0.65 -9.61 -10.57
N GLY A 30 1.93 -9.51 -10.91
CA GLY A 30 2.84 -10.65 -11.02
C GLY A 30 3.21 -11.31 -9.72
N ASP A 31 3.22 -10.55 -8.64
CA ASP A 31 3.53 -11.05 -7.31
C ASP A 31 2.65 -10.37 -6.26
N TYR A 32 1.34 -10.36 -6.53
CA TYR A 32 0.38 -9.69 -5.65
C TYR A 32 0.39 -10.29 -4.24
N LYS A 33 0.40 -11.63 -4.15
CA LYS A 33 0.35 -12.34 -2.87
C LYS A 33 1.66 -12.25 -2.10
N GLY A 34 2.81 -12.38 -2.78
CA GLY A 34 4.12 -12.26 -2.13
C GLY A 34 4.32 -10.88 -1.56
N ARG A 35 4.09 -9.83 -2.36
CA ARG A 35 4.21 -8.44 -1.89
C ARG A 35 3.31 -8.11 -0.71
N LEU A 36 2.07 -8.61 -0.69
CA LEU A 36 1.19 -8.44 0.48
C LEU A 36 1.72 -9.17 1.71
N ALA A 37 2.24 -10.39 1.55
CA ALA A 37 2.85 -11.12 2.64
C ALA A 37 4.09 -10.39 3.20
N ASP A 38 4.96 -9.88 2.32
CA ASP A 38 6.15 -9.11 2.70
C ASP A 38 5.77 -7.85 3.49
N ILE A 39 4.73 -7.12 3.04
CA ILE A 39 4.22 -5.95 3.75
C ILE A 39 3.69 -6.34 5.14
N HIS A 40 2.91 -7.41 5.23
CA HIS A 40 2.35 -7.87 6.52
C HIS A 40 3.44 -8.34 7.47
N GLU A 41 4.44 -9.08 6.98
CA GLU A 41 5.61 -9.49 7.76
C GLU A 41 6.36 -8.26 8.26
N ARG A 42 6.63 -7.29 7.39
CA ARG A 42 7.34 -6.06 7.76
C ARG A 42 6.58 -5.24 8.81
N ILE A 43 5.27 -5.11 8.67
CA ILE A 43 4.42 -4.44 9.68
C ILE A 43 4.54 -5.16 11.03
N GLN A 44 4.51 -6.50 11.06
CA GLN A 44 4.68 -7.27 12.29
C GLN A 44 6.05 -7.07 12.94
N GLU A 45 7.13 -7.01 12.14
CA GLU A 45 8.47 -6.69 12.64
C GLU A 45 8.52 -5.30 13.28
N LEU A 46 7.95 -4.29 12.62
CA LEU A 46 7.90 -2.92 13.13
C LEU A 46 7.13 -2.83 14.47
N TYR A 47 6.02 -3.56 14.60
CA TYR A 47 5.29 -3.65 15.87
C TYR A 47 6.12 -4.28 17.00
N ARG A 48 6.89 -5.35 16.70
CA ARG A 48 7.78 -5.98 17.69
C ARG A 48 8.88 -5.02 18.14
N LEU A 49 9.51 -4.33 17.18
CA LEU A 49 10.55 -3.33 17.45
C LEU A 49 10.04 -2.19 18.33
N GLY A 50 8.82 -1.70 18.08
CA GLY A 50 8.18 -0.69 18.92
C GLY A 50 7.95 -1.17 20.35
N ASN A 51 7.39 -2.37 20.53
CA ASN A 51 7.05 -2.89 21.87
C ASN A 51 8.27 -3.23 22.74
N ASP A 52 9.34 -3.77 22.15
CA ASP A 52 10.56 -4.14 22.90
C ASP A 52 11.27 -2.91 23.48
N SER A 53 11.16 -1.77 22.80
CA SER A 53 11.74 -0.50 23.23
C SER A 53 11.09 0.08 24.51
N GLU A 54 9.78 -0.12 24.68
CA GLU A 54 9.04 0.33 25.87
C GLU A 54 9.40 -0.48 27.13
N GLY A 55 9.58 -1.80 26.99
CA GLY A 55 9.92 -2.70 28.10
C GLY A 55 11.28 -2.41 28.73
N MET A 56 12.27 -2.04 27.92
CA MET A 56 13.61 -1.63 28.37
C MET A 56 13.55 -0.39 29.30
N ILE A 57 12.77 0.63 28.95
CA ILE A 57 12.66 1.88 29.73
C ILE A 57 12.05 1.62 31.10
N ALA A 58 10.96 0.84 31.16
CA ALA A 58 10.33 0.47 32.42
C ALA A 58 11.32 -0.20 33.38
N SER A 59 12.20 -1.05 32.84
CA SER A 59 13.22 -1.75 33.63
C SER A 59 14.35 -0.85 34.17
N LEU A 60 14.76 0.17 33.40
CA LEU A 60 15.82 1.11 33.80
C LEU A 60 15.34 2.14 34.84
N THR A 61 14.07 2.55 34.73
CA THR A 61 13.48 3.57 35.63
C THR A 61 13.25 3.05 37.05
N PHE A 62 13.16 1.72 37.23
CA PHE A 62 12.86 1.09 38.52
C PHE A 62 14.09 0.86 39.41
N ARG A 63 15.32 1.03 38.89
CA ARG A 63 16.56 0.84 39.67
C ARG A 63 16.91 2.11 40.45
N LYS A 64 16.84 2.04 41.79
CA LYS A 64 17.13 3.15 42.70
C LYS A 64 18.64 3.23 42.97
N GLU A 65 19.31 4.25 42.42
CA GLU A 65 20.76 4.50 42.55
C GLU A 65 21.05 5.82 43.32
N PRO A 66 22.24 6.00 43.91
CA PRO A 66 22.62 7.18 44.70
C PRO A 66 22.71 8.50 43.89
N GLU A 67 22.53 9.64 44.58
CA GLU A 67 22.21 10.98 44.03
C GLU A 67 23.25 11.57 43.05
N GLU A 68 24.54 11.29 43.19
CA GLU A 68 25.57 11.82 42.26
C GLU A 68 25.59 11.09 40.91
N LYS A 69 25.39 9.77 40.91
CA LYS A 69 25.14 8.99 39.68
C LYS A 69 23.83 9.38 39.01
N GLN A 70 22.89 9.94 39.78
CA GLN A 70 21.56 10.29 39.31
C GLN A 70 21.58 11.43 38.28
N ARG A 71 22.53 12.38 38.34
CA ARG A 71 22.67 13.46 37.34
C ARG A 71 23.17 12.95 35.98
N ASP A 72 24.19 12.09 35.98
CA ASP A 72 24.70 11.46 34.75
C ASP A 72 23.72 10.43 34.17
N LEU A 73 23.01 9.70 35.04
CA LEU A 73 21.89 8.85 34.61
C LEU A 73 20.76 9.70 34.01
N SER A 74 20.45 10.86 34.56
CA SER A 74 19.39 11.73 34.03
C SER A 74 19.70 12.25 32.63
N SER A 75 20.95 12.65 32.37
CA SER A 75 21.37 13.12 31.04
C SER A 75 21.41 11.97 30.02
N LEU A 76 21.87 10.78 30.43
CA LEU A 76 21.83 9.56 29.61
C LEU A 76 20.40 9.13 29.30
N LEU A 77 19.50 9.17 30.29
CA LEU A 77 18.07 8.89 30.12
C LEU A 77 17.40 9.89 29.18
N LEU A 78 17.76 11.18 29.24
CA LEU A 78 17.23 12.19 28.34
C LEU A 78 17.65 11.93 26.89
N ARG A 79 18.93 11.60 26.67
CA ARG A 79 19.44 11.22 25.34
C ARG A 79 18.78 9.95 24.82
N HIS A 80 18.60 8.95 25.68
CA HIS A 80 17.90 7.72 25.34
C HIS A 80 16.44 8.00 24.94
N ARG A 81 15.71 8.81 25.71
CA ARG A 81 14.33 9.22 25.36
C ARG A 81 14.26 9.93 24.00
N ALA A 82 15.22 10.81 23.70
CA ALA A 82 15.26 11.48 22.40
C ALA A 82 15.47 10.49 21.25
N MET A 83 16.40 9.53 21.41
CA MET A 83 16.64 8.46 20.43
C MET A 83 15.41 7.58 20.22
N MET A 84 14.69 7.22 21.30
CA MET A 84 13.47 6.42 21.20
C MET A 84 12.35 7.18 20.47
N ALA A 85 12.21 8.48 20.73
CA ALA A 85 11.22 9.30 20.02
C ALA A 85 11.50 9.40 18.52
N GLU A 86 12.78 9.47 18.14
CA GLU A 86 13.22 9.42 16.73
C GLU A 86 12.90 8.06 16.10
N GLN A 87 13.23 6.96 16.78
CA GLN A 87 12.90 5.60 16.33
C GLN A 87 11.39 5.37 16.20
N GLU A 88 10.59 5.83 17.15
CA GLU A 88 9.12 5.73 17.08
C GLU A 88 8.59 6.51 15.86
N GLN A 89 9.14 7.69 15.59
CA GLN A 89 8.78 8.47 14.42
C GLN A 89 9.14 7.74 13.11
N GLU A 90 10.34 7.15 13.03
CA GLU A 90 10.77 6.34 11.88
C GLU A 90 9.84 5.14 11.65
N ILE A 91 9.52 4.40 12.72
CA ILE A 91 8.59 3.26 12.68
C ILE A 91 7.23 3.71 12.15
N ARG A 92 6.67 4.81 12.68
CA ARG A 92 5.37 5.34 12.22
C ARG A 92 5.39 5.74 10.75
N MET A 93 6.46 6.37 10.27
CA MET A 93 6.60 6.74 8.87
C MET A 93 6.67 5.51 7.95
N GLU A 94 7.43 4.50 8.33
CA GLU A 94 7.53 3.27 7.53
C GLU A 94 6.21 2.49 7.54
N MET A 95 5.52 2.40 8.68
CA MET A 95 4.18 1.81 8.76
C MET A 95 3.19 2.52 7.84
N TRP A 96 3.21 3.85 7.81
CA TRP A 96 2.35 4.63 6.92
C TRP A 96 2.67 4.34 5.44
N ARG A 97 3.96 4.29 5.06
CA ARG A 97 4.39 3.94 3.70
C ARG A 97 3.94 2.54 3.29
N LEU A 98 4.04 1.57 4.19
CA LEU A 98 3.60 0.19 3.97
C LEU A 98 2.08 0.09 3.80
N ALA A 99 1.32 0.86 4.60
CA ALA A 99 -0.13 0.92 4.47
C ALA A 99 -0.57 1.52 3.12
N GLU A 100 0.08 2.59 2.66
CA GLU A 100 -0.17 3.15 1.33
C GLU A 100 0.19 2.17 0.19
N GLU A 101 1.28 1.43 0.34
CA GLU A 101 1.67 0.40 -0.64
C GLU A 101 0.65 -0.74 -0.68
N GLU A 102 0.19 -1.20 0.47
CA GLU A 102 -0.86 -2.21 0.58
C GLU A 102 -2.17 -1.74 -0.07
N GLU A 103 -2.60 -0.51 0.22
CA GLU A 103 -3.80 0.08 -0.40
C GLU A 103 -3.65 0.13 -1.92
N THR A 104 -2.49 0.58 -2.41
CA THR A 104 -2.16 0.64 -3.83
C THR A 104 -2.26 -0.73 -4.48
N LEU A 105 -1.66 -1.76 -3.87
CA LEU A 105 -1.73 -3.14 -4.35
C LEU A 105 -3.17 -3.66 -4.40
N ARG A 106 -3.92 -3.47 -3.32
CA ARG A 106 -5.33 -3.88 -3.23
C ARG A 106 -6.18 -3.18 -4.29
N ARG A 107 -5.99 -1.88 -4.50
CA ARG A 107 -6.72 -1.11 -5.53
C ARG A 107 -6.39 -1.59 -6.94
N ILE A 108 -5.12 -1.86 -7.26
CA ILE A 108 -4.73 -2.44 -8.56
C ILE A 108 -5.42 -3.78 -8.77
N TRP A 109 -5.45 -4.63 -7.74
CA TRP A 109 -6.10 -5.93 -7.81
C TRP A 109 -7.61 -5.82 -8.07
N VAL A 110 -8.27 -4.88 -7.38
CA VAL A 110 -9.69 -4.56 -7.61
C VAL A 110 -9.94 -4.10 -9.04
N CYS A 111 -9.13 -3.16 -9.56
CA CYS A 111 -9.25 -2.68 -10.94
C CYS A 111 -9.06 -3.81 -11.96
N TYR A 112 -8.14 -4.74 -11.70
CA TYR A 112 -7.94 -5.94 -12.50
C TYR A 112 -9.16 -6.88 -12.46
N ARG A 113 -9.77 -7.08 -11.29
CA ARG A 113 -10.97 -7.92 -11.12
C ARG A 113 -12.22 -7.35 -11.80
N ALA A 114 -12.27 -6.04 -12.00
CA ALA A 114 -13.36 -5.33 -12.67
C ALA A 114 -13.24 -5.29 -14.21
N LEU A 115 -12.20 -5.91 -14.79
CA LEU A 115 -12.08 -6.03 -16.23
C LEU A 115 -13.18 -6.92 -16.80
N ASN A 116 -13.60 -6.65 -18.04
CA ASN A 116 -14.47 -7.56 -18.79
C ASN A 116 -13.79 -8.93 -19.01
N GLU A 117 -14.57 -9.96 -19.36
CA GLU A 117 -14.07 -11.34 -19.45
C GLU A 117 -12.84 -11.50 -20.34
N LEU A 118 -12.82 -10.83 -21.50
CA LEU A 118 -11.70 -10.91 -22.45
C LEU A 118 -10.43 -10.27 -21.88
N HIS A 119 -10.56 -9.04 -21.37
CA HIS A 119 -9.44 -8.29 -20.79
C HIS A 119 -8.92 -9.00 -19.54
N PHE A 120 -9.81 -9.47 -18.67
CA PHE A 120 -9.45 -10.25 -17.49
C PHE A 120 -8.66 -11.50 -17.88
N LYS A 121 -9.15 -12.29 -18.87
CA LYS A 121 -8.46 -13.50 -19.36
C LYS A 121 -7.05 -13.20 -19.88
N ILE A 122 -6.89 -12.17 -20.70
CA ILE A 122 -5.58 -11.78 -21.26
C ILE A 122 -4.62 -11.37 -20.14
N ILE A 123 -5.05 -10.47 -19.25
CA ILE A 123 -4.20 -9.92 -18.19
C ILE A 123 -3.84 -10.98 -17.15
N ARG A 124 -4.78 -11.84 -16.77
CA ARG A 124 -4.54 -12.95 -15.85
C ARG A 124 -3.45 -13.88 -16.40
N ARG A 125 -3.63 -14.38 -17.62
CA ARG A 125 -2.70 -15.36 -18.20
C ARG A 125 -1.29 -14.79 -18.38
N LEU A 126 -1.19 -13.58 -18.91
CA LEU A 126 0.11 -12.95 -19.16
C LEU A 126 0.83 -12.51 -17.88
N TYR A 127 0.11 -11.89 -16.94
CA TYR A 127 0.75 -11.15 -15.86
C TYR A 127 0.62 -11.82 -14.49
N VAL A 128 -0.43 -12.59 -14.24
CA VAL A 128 -0.64 -13.32 -12.98
C VAL A 128 -0.13 -14.76 -13.10
N GLU A 129 -0.53 -15.48 -14.15
CA GLU A 129 -0.14 -16.89 -14.38
C GLU A 129 1.20 -17.03 -15.11
N LYS A 130 1.77 -15.92 -15.61
CA LYS A 130 3.07 -15.83 -16.29
C LYS A 130 3.21 -16.77 -17.50
N GLU A 131 2.10 -17.00 -18.20
CA GLU A 131 2.10 -17.82 -19.40
C GLU A 131 2.83 -17.13 -20.56
N LEU A 132 3.35 -17.94 -21.48
CA LEU A 132 4.05 -17.45 -22.67
C LEU A 132 3.10 -16.65 -23.55
N TYR A 133 3.52 -15.44 -23.92
CA TYR A 133 2.78 -14.52 -24.78
C TYR A 133 2.22 -15.22 -26.04
N ALA A 134 3.07 -15.98 -26.74
CA ALA A 134 2.70 -16.66 -27.98
C ALA A 134 1.62 -17.76 -27.77
N SER A 135 1.53 -18.36 -26.58
CA SER A 135 0.47 -19.32 -26.27
C SER A 135 -0.86 -18.61 -26.06
N VAL A 136 -0.84 -17.57 -25.22
CA VAL A 136 -2.04 -16.78 -24.90
C VAL A 136 -2.63 -16.14 -26.15
N GLU A 137 -1.79 -15.56 -27.00
CA GLU A 137 -2.20 -14.95 -28.27
C GLU A 137 -2.86 -15.97 -29.20
N ARG A 138 -2.24 -17.14 -29.39
CA ARG A 138 -2.75 -18.20 -30.26
C ARG A 138 -4.11 -18.72 -29.77
N GLU A 139 -4.24 -18.94 -28.47
CA GLU A 139 -5.47 -19.48 -27.86
C GLU A 139 -6.61 -18.45 -27.76
N CYS A 140 -6.30 -17.16 -27.81
CA CYS A 140 -7.31 -16.12 -27.98
C CYS A 140 -7.93 -16.13 -29.38
N GLY A 141 -7.28 -16.76 -30.38
CA GLY A 141 -7.81 -16.88 -31.75
C GLY A 141 -7.92 -15.55 -32.49
N MET A 142 -7.13 -14.56 -32.07
CA MET A 142 -7.15 -13.19 -32.63
C MET A 142 -5.89 -12.95 -33.48
N SER A 143 -5.96 -12.02 -34.43
CA SER A 143 -4.74 -11.55 -35.10
C SER A 143 -3.84 -10.81 -34.10
N HIS A 144 -2.52 -10.84 -34.36
CA HIS A 144 -1.53 -10.17 -33.51
C HIS A 144 -1.89 -8.72 -33.17
N GLY A 145 -2.22 -7.93 -34.19
CA GLY A 145 -2.60 -6.51 -33.99
C GLY A 145 -3.87 -6.33 -33.17
N LYS A 146 -4.86 -7.24 -33.29
CA LYS A 146 -6.07 -7.18 -32.48
C LYS A 146 -5.77 -7.58 -31.02
N PHE A 147 -4.97 -8.62 -30.82
CA PHE A 147 -4.54 -9.05 -29.48
C PHE A 147 -3.78 -7.94 -28.75
N GLU A 148 -2.82 -7.31 -29.40
CA GLU A 148 -2.04 -6.21 -28.82
C GLU A 148 -2.92 -5.00 -28.46
N LYS A 149 -3.92 -4.70 -29.30
CA LYS A 149 -4.89 -3.64 -29.02
C LYS A 149 -5.73 -3.96 -27.78
N GLU A 150 -6.25 -5.18 -27.65
CA GLU A 150 -7.03 -5.59 -26.47
C GLU A 150 -6.18 -5.63 -25.20
N ARG A 151 -4.97 -6.18 -25.27
CA ARG A 151 -4.02 -6.20 -24.15
C ARG A 151 -3.69 -4.79 -23.66
N SER A 152 -3.42 -3.87 -24.60
CA SER A 152 -3.10 -2.49 -24.27
C SER A 152 -4.31 -1.74 -23.73
N ALA A 153 -5.50 -1.97 -24.28
CA ALA A 153 -6.75 -1.41 -23.77
C ALA A 153 -7.06 -1.88 -22.34
N ALA A 154 -6.86 -3.17 -22.05
CA ALA A 154 -7.03 -3.73 -20.71
C ALA A 154 -6.10 -3.08 -19.68
N MET A 155 -4.81 -2.91 -20.03
CA MET A 155 -3.85 -2.23 -19.17
C MET A 155 -4.20 -0.76 -18.96
N LYS A 156 -4.61 -0.06 -20.02
CA LYS A 156 -5.09 1.33 -19.92
C LYS A 156 -6.29 1.43 -19.00
N ARG A 157 -7.23 0.48 -19.09
CA ARG A 157 -8.44 0.44 -18.26
C ARG A 157 -8.11 0.28 -16.77
N ILE A 158 -7.14 -0.57 -16.42
CA ILE A 158 -6.68 -0.69 -15.02
C ILE A 158 -6.17 0.66 -14.50
N VAL A 159 -5.33 1.34 -15.29
CA VAL A 159 -4.76 2.65 -14.90
C VAL A 159 -5.85 3.72 -14.79
N GLU A 160 -6.79 3.76 -15.73
CA GLU A 160 -7.93 4.69 -15.70
C GLU A 160 -8.83 4.44 -14.48
N LEU A 161 -9.14 3.18 -14.16
CA LEU A 161 -9.93 2.83 -12.97
C LEU A 161 -9.20 3.19 -11.67
N TYR A 162 -7.89 2.94 -11.61
CA TYR A 162 -7.09 3.29 -10.45
C TYR A 162 -7.14 4.79 -10.15
N HIS A 163 -7.06 5.63 -11.19
CA HIS A 163 -7.12 7.08 -11.05
C HIS A 163 -8.54 7.64 -11.03
N SER A 164 -9.58 6.80 -11.11
CA SER A 164 -10.97 7.26 -11.01
C SER A 164 -11.33 7.62 -9.57
N ASP A 165 -12.35 8.47 -9.41
CA ASP A 165 -12.90 8.82 -8.10
C ASP A 165 -13.77 7.69 -7.50
N LEU A 166 -13.89 6.54 -8.18
CA LEU A 166 -14.66 5.41 -7.71
C LEU A 166 -13.95 4.71 -6.54
N ASP A 167 -14.73 4.34 -5.53
CA ASP A 167 -14.26 3.47 -4.48
C ASP A 167 -14.12 2.01 -4.97
N ASN A 168 -13.50 1.17 -4.15
CA ASN A 168 -13.23 -0.22 -4.54
C ASN A 168 -14.51 -1.05 -4.72
N LEU A 169 -15.60 -0.73 -4.02
CA LEU A 169 -16.87 -1.44 -4.13
C LEU A 169 -17.60 -1.02 -5.42
N GLU A 170 -17.59 0.28 -5.73
CA GLU A 170 -18.14 0.82 -6.98
C GLU A 170 -17.42 0.24 -8.21
N ILE A 171 -16.09 0.11 -8.14
CA ILE A 171 -15.30 -0.53 -9.21
C ILE A 171 -15.74 -1.98 -9.44
N LEU A 172 -16.00 -2.74 -8.36
CA LEU A 172 -16.41 -4.15 -8.45
C LEU A 172 -17.88 -4.33 -8.88
N ALA A 173 -18.76 -3.39 -8.50
CA ALA A 173 -20.17 -3.43 -8.85
C ALA A 173 -20.42 -3.26 -10.36
N GLY A 174 -19.47 -2.65 -11.07
CA GLY A 174 -19.60 -2.36 -12.50
C GLY A 174 -20.62 -1.25 -12.78
N PRO A 175 -20.65 -0.71 -14.01
CA PRO A 175 -21.57 0.36 -14.40
C PRO A 175 -23.07 -0.03 -14.43
N ASP A 176 -23.42 -1.29 -14.16
CA ASP A 176 -24.77 -1.84 -14.36
C ASP A 176 -25.70 -1.70 -13.13
N LEU A 177 -25.33 -0.89 -12.13
CA LEU A 177 -26.10 -0.67 -10.89
C LEU A 177 -26.53 0.79 -10.65
N LYS A 178 -26.62 1.61 -11.71
CA LYS A 178 -27.25 2.94 -11.65
C LYS A 178 -28.60 2.97 -12.35
#